data_AF-A0A2U2CDR5-F1
#
_entry.id   AF-A0A2U2CDR5-F1
#
_cell.length_a   1.000
_cell.length_b   1.000
_cell.length_c   1.000
_cell.angle_alpha   90.00
_cell.angle_beta   90.00
_cell.angle_gamma   90.00
#
_symmetry.space_group_name_H-M   'P 1'
#
loop_
_entity.id
_entity.type
_entity.pdbx_description
1 polymer ?
#
loop_
_entity_poly.entity_id
_entity_poly.type
_entity_poly.pdbx_seq_one_letter_code
_entity_poly.pdbx_strand_id
1 'polypeptide(L)'
;MSAGGKDCERIVALALAGVPPRRIAVQVDRPVNTVSYVLTAARKRGIAVPRFTAAGRRPSSGMTLTVPPHVLDLLRPHAERRHVSLRALIRDVLLITAEAALVDAILDDGTVTESIREVCDADHR
;
A
#
# COMPACT_ATOMS: atom_id res chain seq x y z
N MET A 1 -27.96 -24.12 23.08
CA MET A 1 -27.47 -22.72 22.96
C MET A 1 -26.21 -22.74 22.10
N SER A 2 -26.30 -22.27 20.85
CA SER A 2 -25.28 -22.51 19.82
C SER A 2 -23.97 -21.76 20.12
N ALA A 3 -22.86 -22.48 20.20
CA ALA A 3 -21.53 -21.95 20.54
C ALA A 3 -21.09 -20.79 19.60
N GLY A 4 -21.58 -20.76 18.36
CA GLY A 4 -21.25 -19.71 17.39
C GLY A 4 -21.80 -18.31 17.73
N GLY A 5 -22.88 -18.21 18.52
CA GLY A 5 -23.44 -16.92 18.93
C GLY A 5 -22.55 -16.18 19.93
N LYS A 6 -21.99 -16.93 20.89
CA LYS A 6 -21.12 -16.39 21.94
C LYS A 6 -19.81 -15.83 21.37
N ASP A 7 -19.25 -16.48 20.35
CA ASP A 7 -18.03 -16.02 19.67
C ASP A 7 -18.28 -14.69 18.94
N CYS A 8 -19.43 -14.53 18.30
CA CYS A 8 -19.78 -13.30 17.58
C CYS A 8 -19.93 -12.11 18.55
N GLU A 9 -20.62 -12.32 19.66
CA GLU A 9 -20.78 -11.29 20.70
C GLU A 9 -19.43 -10.90 21.31
N ARG A 10 -18.57 -11.88 21.60
CA ARG A 10 -17.21 -11.66 22.11
C ARG A 10 -16.35 -10.86 21.13
N ILE A 11 -16.42 -11.16 19.83
CA ILE A 11 -15.71 -10.42 18.78
C ILE A 11 -16.15 -8.95 18.76
N VAL A 12 -17.45 -8.69 18.82
CA VAL A 12 -18.00 -7.32 18.81
C VAL A 12 -17.60 -6.56 20.07
N ALA A 13 -17.68 -7.19 21.25
CA ALA A 13 -17.28 -6.59 22.51
C ALA A 13 -15.80 -6.17 22.52
N LEU A 14 -14.90 -7.04 22.06
CA LEU A 14 -13.48 -6.73 21.95
C LEU A 14 -13.20 -5.60 20.95
N ALA A 15 -13.96 -5.55 19.85
CA ALA A 15 -13.82 -4.48 18.87
C ALA A 15 -14.33 -3.12 19.40
N LEU A 16 -15.40 -3.11 20.19
CA LEU A 16 -15.88 -1.90 20.88
C LEU A 16 -14.88 -1.40 21.93
N ALA A 17 -14.15 -2.32 22.57
CA ALA A 17 -13.02 -1.99 23.45
C ALA A 17 -11.76 -1.51 22.69
N GLY A 18 -11.82 -1.38 21.36
CA GLY A 18 -10.71 -0.87 20.55
C GLY A 18 -9.62 -1.90 20.23
N VAL A 19 -9.85 -3.19 20.48
CA VAL A 19 -8.87 -4.24 20.16
C VAL A 19 -8.83 -4.45 18.64
N PRO A 20 -7.65 -4.44 17.99
CA PRO A 20 -7.56 -4.60 16.54
C PRO A 20 -7.95 -6.02 16.09
N PRO A 21 -8.54 -6.21 14.89
CA PRO A 21 -9.07 -7.50 14.43
C PRO A 21 -8.06 -8.65 14.45
N ARG A 22 -6.78 -8.38 14.20
CA ARG A 22 -5.71 -9.38 14.29
C ARG A 22 -5.50 -9.91 15.72
N ARG A 23 -5.61 -9.06 16.74
CA ARG A 23 -5.51 -9.48 18.14
C ARG A 23 -6.78 -10.21 18.58
N ILE A 24 -7.96 -9.76 18.11
CA ILE A 24 -9.23 -10.46 18.35
C ILE A 24 -9.17 -11.89 17.79
N ALA A 25 -8.67 -12.05 16.56
CA ALA A 25 -8.51 -13.35 15.92
C ALA A 25 -7.70 -14.35 16.76
N VAL A 26 -6.58 -13.88 17.34
CA VAL A 26 -5.76 -14.68 18.25
C VAL A 26 -6.50 -14.98 19.57
N GLN A 27 -7.19 -13.99 20.15
CA GLN A 27 -7.87 -14.13 21.44
C GLN A 27 -9.12 -15.01 21.40
N VAL A 28 -9.79 -15.08 20.25
CA VAL A 28 -11.02 -15.87 20.06
C VAL A 28 -10.72 -17.17 19.31
N ASP A 29 -9.47 -17.40 18.93
CA ASP A 29 -9.03 -18.55 18.11
C ASP A 29 -9.86 -18.73 16.83
N ARG A 30 -9.99 -17.63 16.09
CA ARG A 30 -10.75 -17.58 14.82
C ARG A 30 -9.95 -16.90 13.73
N PRO A 31 -10.10 -17.31 12.45
CA PRO A 31 -9.46 -16.63 11.34
C PRO A 31 -9.82 -15.14 11.28
N VAL A 32 -8.85 -14.31 10.90
CA VAL A 32 -9.05 -12.85 10.75
C VAL A 32 -10.17 -12.53 9.76
N ASN A 33 -10.37 -13.36 8.73
CA ASN A 33 -11.46 -13.22 7.77
C ASN A 33 -12.84 -13.38 8.45
N THR A 34 -12.97 -14.36 9.35
CA THR A 34 -14.19 -14.59 10.14
C THR A 34 -14.48 -13.42 11.06
N VAL A 35 -13.46 -12.91 11.76
CA VAL A 35 -13.58 -11.70 12.59
C VAL A 35 -14.05 -10.52 11.74
N SER A 36 -13.43 -10.32 10.58
CA SER A 36 -13.78 -9.22 9.66
C SER A 36 -15.22 -9.32 9.15
N TYR A 37 -15.68 -10.53 8.85
CA TYR A 37 -17.06 -10.80 8.46
C TYR A 37 -18.04 -10.45 9.58
N VAL A 38 -17.78 -10.90 10.82
CA VAL A 38 -18.62 -10.60 11.99
C VAL A 38 -18.72 -9.10 12.25
N LEU A 39 -17.60 -8.38 12.23
CA LEU A 39 -17.60 -6.92 12.44
C LEU A 39 -18.34 -6.19 11.31
N THR A 40 -18.28 -6.70 10.08
CA THR A 40 -19.05 -6.15 8.96
C THR A 40 -20.54 -6.38 9.13
N ALA A 41 -20.95 -7.59 9.52
CA ALA A 41 -22.34 -7.93 9.82
C ALA A 41 -22.89 -7.09 10.99
N ALA A 42 -22.09 -6.87 12.04
CA ALA A 42 -22.46 -6.01 13.17
C ALA A 42 -22.72 -4.56 12.75
N ARG A 43 -21.86 -3.98 11.89
CA ARG A 43 -22.07 -2.62 11.34
C ARG A 43 -23.33 -2.54 10.47
N LYS A 44 -23.60 -3.56 9.64
CA LYS A 44 -24.83 -3.62 8.84
C LYS A 44 -26.10 -3.66 9.71
N ARG A 45 -25.99 -4.18 10.94
CA ARG A 45 -27.06 -4.20 11.94
C ARG A 45 -27.13 -2.91 12.77
N GLY A 46 -26.37 -1.87 12.42
CA GLY A 46 -26.39 -0.58 13.11
C GLY A 46 -25.49 -0.48 14.36
N ILE A 47 -24.70 -1.51 14.67
CA ILE A 47 -23.77 -1.45 15.81
C ILE A 47 -22.57 -0.58 15.39
N ALA A 48 -22.29 0.46 16.19
CA ALA A 48 -21.21 1.44 15.96
C ALA A 48 -19.81 0.87 16.24
N VAL A 49 -19.46 -0.23 15.59
CA VAL A 49 -18.14 -0.86 15.70
C VAL A 49 -17.09 0.01 14.99
N PRO A 50 -16.00 0.42 15.68
CA PRO A 50 -14.93 1.20 15.09
C PRO A 50 -14.41 0.59 13.78
N ARG A 51 -14.17 1.42 12.76
CA ARG A 51 -13.40 0.99 11.59
C ARG A 51 -11.93 1.07 11.97
N PHE A 52 -11.33 -0.10 12.18
CA PHE A 52 -9.88 -0.21 12.29
C PHE A 52 -9.31 0.07 10.90
N THR A 53 -8.98 1.34 10.64
CA THR A 53 -8.00 1.68 9.61
C THR A 53 -6.77 0.83 9.88
N ALA A 54 -6.09 0.34 8.85
CA ALA A 54 -4.94 -0.56 8.98
C ALA A 54 -3.76 0.13 9.70
N ALA A 55 -3.89 0.37 11.01
CA ALA A 55 -2.89 0.86 11.96
C ALA A 55 -1.92 -0.29 12.23
N GLY A 56 -1.16 -0.62 11.19
CA GLY A 56 -0.36 -1.84 11.11
C GLY A 56 0.29 -2.06 9.75
N ARG A 57 -0.07 -1.31 8.70
CA ARG A 57 1.00 -0.98 7.75
C ARG A 57 1.92 -0.07 8.55
N ARG A 58 3.20 -0.46 8.71
CA ARG A 58 4.27 0.52 8.96
C ARG A 58 3.93 1.76 8.13
N PRO A 59 4.07 3.00 8.64
CA PRO A 59 4.09 4.12 7.73
C PRO A 59 5.08 3.72 6.63
N SER A 60 4.60 3.49 5.42
CA SER A 60 5.52 3.41 4.31
C SER A 60 6.01 4.84 4.21
N SER A 61 7.13 5.12 4.87
CA SER A 61 8.00 6.23 4.45
C SER A 61 8.32 6.12 2.96
N GLY A 62 8.04 4.97 2.33
CA GLY A 62 7.90 4.83 0.88
C GLY A 62 6.77 5.70 0.32
N MET A 63 7.15 6.87 -0.16
CA MET A 63 6.52 7.52 -1.29
C MET A 63 6.27 6.46 -2.39
N THR A 64 5.03 6.36 -2.85
CA THR A 64 4.72 5.51 -4.01
C THR A 64 4.91 6.35 -5.26
N LEU A 65 5.92 6.01 -6.05
CA LEU A 65 6.16 6.63 -7.34
C LEU A 65 5.49 5.80 -8.44
N THR A 66 4.65 6.46 -9.23
CA THR A 66 4.10 5.88 -10.45
C THR A 66 5.07 6.18 -11.60
N VAL A 67 5.57 5.13 -12.25
CA VAL A 67 6.42 5.25 -13.43
C VAL A 67 5.59 4.92 -14.66
N PRO A 68 5.56 5.78 -15.71
CA PRO A 68 4.81 5.52 -16.91
C PRO A 68 5.20 4.19 -17.60
N PRO A 69 4.26 3.45 -18.21
CA PRO A 69 4.55 2.15 -18.84
C PRO A 69 5.66 2.20 -19.89
N HIS A 70 5.72 3.26 -20.70
CA HIS A 70 6.75 3.40 -21.74
C HIS A 70 8.17 3.49 -21.15
N VAL A 71 8.34 4.11 -19.97
CA VAL A 71 9.63 4.16 -19.27
C VAL A 71 10.02 2.77 -18.77
N LEU A 72 9.05 2.00 -18.28
CA LEU A 72 9.28 0.61 -17.86
C LEU A 72 9.75 -0.26 -19.02
N ASP A 73 9.21 -0.05 -20.22
CA ASP A 73 9.61 -0.77 -21.42
C ASP A 73 11.04 -0.42 -21.85
N LEU A 74 11.45 0.85 -21.73
CA LEU A 74 12.83 1.28 -21.97
C LEU A 74 13.82 0.66 -20.97
N LEU A 75 13.41 0.50 -19.70
CA LEU A 75 14.28 -0.04 -18.65
C LEU A 75 14.34 -1.58 -18.64
N ARG A 76 13.37 -2.27 -19.24
CA ARG A 76 13.26 -3.74 -19.21
C ARG A 76 14.51 -4.46 -19.76
N PRO A 77 15.10 -4.08 -20.91
CA PRO A 77 16.32 -4.71 -21.40
C PRO A 77 17.53 -4.50 -20.46
N HIS A 78 17.54 -3.43 -19.68
CA HIS A 78 18.61 -3.17 -18.70
C HIS A 78 18.50 -4.04 -17.46
N ALA A 79 17.27 -4.36 -17.06
CA ALA A 79 16.97 -5.25 -15.94
C ALA A 79 17.27 -6.71 -16.30
N GLU A 80 16.84 -7.13 -17.50
CA GLU A 80 17.09 -8.47 -18.04
C GLU A 80 18.59 -8.78 -18.15
N ARG A 81 19.38 -7.86 -18.73
CA ARG A 81 20.84 -7.99 -18.82
C ARG A 81 21.54 -8.15 -17.46
N ARG A 82 20.92 -7.70 -16.38
CA ARG A 82 21.47 -7.75 -15.02
C ARG A 82 20.84 -8.85 -14.16
N HIS A 83 19.89 -9.62 -14.71
CA HIS A 83 19.12 -10.62 -13.98
C HIS A 83 18.45 -10.09 -12.70
N VAL A 84 17.99 -8.84 -12.71
CA VAL A 84 17.28 -8.20 -11.58
C VAL A 84 15.86 -7.83 -11.98
N SER A 85 14.98 -7.73 -10.97
CA SER A 85 13.63 -7.20 -11.21
C SER A 85 13.68 -5.72 -11.60
N LEU A 86 12.71 -5.27 -12.40
CA LEU A 86 12.60 -3.87 -12.82
C LEU A 86 12.52 -2.90 -11.62
N ARG A 87 11.81 -3.31 -10.57
CA ARG A 87 11.71 -2.56 -9.31
C ARG A 87 13.06 -2.45 -8.60
N ALA A 88 13.86 -3.52 -8.59
CA ALA A 88 15.19 -3.49 -8.02
C ALA A 88 16.10 -2.56 -8.84
N LEU A 89 16.07 -2.66 -10.16
CA LEU A 89 16.83 -1.78 -11.04
C LEU A 89 16.50 -0.29 -10.80
N ILE A 90 15.21 0.07 -10.79
CA ILE A 90 14.77 1.47 -10.56
C ILE A 90 15.26 1.97 -9.21
N ARG A 91 15.11 1.15 -8.15
CA ARG A 91 15.58 1.52 -6.82
C ARG A 91 17.10 1.74 -6.80
N ASP A 92 17.85 0.84 -7.40
CA ASP A 92 19.31 0.88 -7.37
C ASP A 92 19.84 2.05 -8.22
N VAL A 93 19.20 2.36 -9.35
CA VAL A 93 19.49 3.57 -10.14
C VAL A 93 19.24 4.82 -9.31
N LEU A 94 18.06 4.97 -8.70
CA LEU A 94 17.76 6.14 -7.88
C LEU A 94 18.73 6.30 -6.71
N LEU A 95 19.11 5.19 -6.07
CA LEU A 95 20.09 5.20 -4.98
C LEU A 95 21.47 5.68 -5.45
N ILE A 96 22.00 5.07 -6.52
CA ILE A 96 23.32 5.44 -7.07
C ILE A 96 23.33 6.91 -7.51
N THR A 97 22.26 7.36 -8.17
CA THR A 97 22.15 8.72 -8.67
C THR A 97 22.16 9.74 -7.53
N ALA A 98 21.45 9.44 -6.45
CA ALA A 98 21.39 10.28 -5.25
C ALA A 98 22.72 10.28 -4.48
N GLU A 99 23.32 9.12 -4.26
CA GLU A 99 24.57 8.97 -3.51
C GLU A 99 25.77 9.60 -4.24
N ALA A 100 25.78 9.53 -5.58
CA ALA A 100 26.83 10.10 -6.41
C ALA A 100 26.61 11.59 -6.75
N ALA A 101 25.58 12.24 -6.20
CA ALA A 101 25.21 13.62 -6.50
C ALA A 101 25.04 13.90 -8.01
N LEU A 102 24.54 12.91 -8.76
CA LEU A 102 24.36 12.98 -10.22
C LEU A 102 22.98 13.52 -10.63
N VAL A 103 22.11 13.82 -9.67
CA VAL A 103 20.73 14.26 -9.95
C VAL A 103 20.73 15.53 -10.81
N ASP A 104 21.43 16.57 -10.37
CA ASP A 104 21.47 17.84 -11.08
C ASP A 104 22.12 17.69 -12.46
N ALA A 105 23.23 16.94 -12.55
CA ALA A 105 23.87 16.66 -13.83
C ALA A 105 22.94 15.96 -14.84
N ILE A 106 22.17 14.96 -14.40
CA ILE A 106 21.21 14.25 -15.27
C ILE A 106 20.05 15.16 -15.68
N LEU A 107 19.60 16.04 -14.78
CA LEU A 107 18.49 16.96 -15.05
C LEU A 107 18.91 18.12 -15.95
N ASP A 108 20.15 18.60 -15.81
CA ASP A 108 20.70 19.73 -16.57
C ASP A 108 21.15 19.32 -17.98
N ASP A 109 21.78 18.14 -18.14
CA ASP A 109 22.18 17.60 -19.45
C ASP A 109 21.00 16.98 -20.22
N GLY A 110 19.89 16.73 -19.53
CA GLY A 110 18.67 16.23 -20.14
C GLY A 110 17.97 17.31 -20.94
N THR A 111 18.15 17.34 -22.26
CA THR A 111 17.15 17.97 -23.15
C THR A 111 15.85 17.19 -22.99
N VAL A 112 15.02 17.59 -22.03
CA VAL A 112 13.64 17.11 -21.90
C VAL A 112 12.94 17.57 -23.16
N THR A 113 12.91 16.72 -24.19
CA THR A 113 12.13 16.95 -25.39
C THR A 113 10.72 17.30 -24.94
N GLU A 114 10.23 18.45 -25.41
CA GLU A 114 9.05 19.18 -24.98
C GLU A 114 7.74 18.38 -25.11
N SER A 115 7.56 17.30 -24.36
CA SER A 115 6.38 16.43 -24.44
C SER A 115 5.83 16.00 -23.08
N ILE A 116 6.45 16.42 -21.97
CA ILE A 116 5.94 16.16 -20.61
C ILE A 116 5.13 17.34 -20.06
N ARG A 117 5.32 18.56 -20.58
CA ARG A 117 4.58 19.75 -20.09
C ARG A 117 3.09 19.74 -20.43
N GLU A 118 2.63 19.00 -21.44
CA GLU A 118 1.20 18.99 -21.82
C GLU A 118 0.31 18.11 -20.92
N VAL A 119 0.87 17.18 -20.14
CA VAL A 119 0.03 16.27 -19.33
C VAL A 119 -0.43 16.90 -18.02
N CYS A 120 0.24 17.94 -17.53
CA CYS A 120 -0.08 18.56 -16.24
C CYS A 120 -1.17 19.65 -16.30
N ASP A 121 -1.55 20.14 -17.48
CA ASP A 121 -2.55 21.21 -17.62
C ASP A 121 -4.01 20.71 -17.82
N ALA A 122 -4.22 19.40 -17.95
CA ALA A 122 -5.53 18.85 -18.28
C ALA A 122 -6.48 18.63 -17.07
N ASP A 123 -6.00 18.72 -15.83
CA ASP A 123 -6.76 18.31 -14.64
C ASP A 123 -7.36 19.46 -13.81
N HIS A 124 -7.43 20.69 -14.33
CA HIS A 124 -8.06 21.85 -13.64
C HIS A 124 -9.13 22.58 -14.48
N ARG A 125 -10.15 21.87 -14.96
CA ARG A 125 -11.44 22.47 -15.33
C ARG A 125 -12.63 21.62 -14.91
#